data_AF-A0A1P8M4I4-F1
#
_entry.id   AF-A0A1P8M4I4-F1
#
_cell.length_a   1.000
_cell.length_b   1.000
_cell.length_c   1.000
_cell.angle_alpha   90.00
_cell.angle_beta   90.00
_cell.angle_gamma   90.00
#
_symmetry.space_group_name_H-M   'P 1'
#
loop_
_entity.id
_entity.type
_entity.pdbx_description
1 polymer ?
#
loop_
_entity_poly.entity_id
_entity_poly.type
_entity_poly.pdbx_seq_one_letter_code
_entity_poly.pdbx_strand_id
1 'polypeptide(L)'
;MTRDFDLESEESQEIADDPRRIGYWFFRALHDRARNLDDLHLIVTPESRPLWGSFEIAAALLDSIEDPGMLQEAVYAHGDLDVCYMRVIREAQAHMALTPPAALDDPLLITLVWRPDHGRWMVHGFGDMVHPDRVPRGS
;
A
#
# COMPACT_ATOMS: atom_id res chain seq x y z
N MET A 1 0.74 -22.94 -0.19
CA MET A 1 1.67 -22.82 0.96
C MET A 1 1.91 -21.35 1.16
N THR A 2 1.25 -20.76 2.14
CA THR A 2 1.48 -19.36 2.54
C THR A 2 2.77 -19.38 3.33
N ARG A 3 3.83 -18.75 2.81
CA ARG A 3 5.02 -18.47 3.61
C ARG A 3 4.64 -17.35 4.58
N ASP A 4 4.83 -17.59 5.87
CA ASP A 4 4.75 -16.55 6.89
C ASP A 4 5.76 -15.45 6.52
N PHE A 5 5.32 -14.20 6.56
CA PHE A 5 6.12 -13.05 6.15
C PHE A 5 7.13 -12.70 7.26
N ASP A 6 8.27 -13.39 7.25
CA ASP A 6 9.35 -13.17 8.22
C ASP A 6 10.21 -11.98 7.80
N LEU A 7 9.93 -10.82 8.40
CA LEU A 7 10.60 -9.53 8.15
C LEU A 7 12.13 -9.54 8.34
N GLU A 8 12.70 -10.56 8.98
CA GLU A 8 14.14 -10.64 9.26
C GLU A 8 14.93 -11.43 8.20
N SER A 9 14.25 -12.02 7.21
CA SER A 9 14.89 -12.76 6.12
C SER A 9 15.38 -11.85 4.97
N GLU A 10 16.41 -12.28 4.23
CA GLU A 10 16.89 -11.55 3.04
C GLU A 10 15.77 -11.34 1.99
N GLU A 11 14.87 -12.31 1.84
CA GLU A 11 13.68 -12.23 0.97
C GLU A 11 12.73 -11.09 1.43
N SER A 12 12.64 -10.85 2.74
CA SER A 12 11.86 -9.74 3.30
C SER A 12 12.54 -8.39 3.17
N GLN A 13 13.87 -8.33 3.19
CA GLN A 13 14.58 -7.09 2.92
C GLN A 13 14.39 -6.65 1.46
N GLU A 14 14.45 -7.59 0.50
CA GLU A 14 14.15 -7.24 -0.89
C GLU A 14 12.68 -6.83 -1.10
N ILE A 15 11.76 -7.30 -0.25
CA ILE A 15 10.36 -6.83 -0.24
C ILE A 15 10.27 -5.42 0.35
N ALA A 16 11.00 -5.16 1.43
CA ALA A 16 11.07 -3.88 2.12
C ALA A 16 11.67 -2.74 1.28
N ASP A 17 12.60 -3.05 0.39
CA ASP A 17 13.29 -2.06 -0.46
C ASP A 17 12.48 -1.64 -1.69
N ASP A 18 11.46 -2.40 -2.08
CA ASP A 18 10.62 -2.11 -3.25
C ASP A 18 9.21 -1.67 -2.82
N PRO A 19 8.82 -0.40 -3.04
CA PRO A 19 7.50 0.08 -2.64
C PRO A 19 6.37 -0.72 -3.30
N ARG A 20 6.60 -1.27 -4.49
CA ARG A 20 5.61 -2.07 -5.23
C ARG A 20 5.27 -3.36 -4.48
N ARG A 21 6.27 -3.99 -3.88
CA ARG A 21 6.10 -5.23 -3.12
C ARG A 21 5.33 -4.97 -1.82
N ILE A 22 5.65 -3.89 -1.11
CA ILE A 22 4.92 -3.48 0.09
C ILE A 22 3.47 -3.12 -0.22
N GLY A 23 3.21 -2.31 -1.26
CA GLY A 23 1.85 -1.96 -1.65
C GLY A 23 1.03 -3.18 -2.08
N TYR A 24 1.62 -4.10 -2.85
CA TYR A 24 0.95 -5.36 -3.23
C TYR A 24 0.66 -6.23 -2.01
N TRP A 25 1.61 -6.35 -1.10
CA TRP A 25 1.44 -7.13 0.12
C TRP A 25 0.31 -6.54 0.98
N PHE A 26 0.25 -5.22 1.17
CA PHE A 26 -0.84 -4.56 1.89
C PHE A 26 -2.20 -4.84 1.26
N PHE A 27 -2.32 -4.66 -0.06
CA PHE A 27 -3.53 -4.95 -0.82
C PHE A 27 -4.00 -6.40 -0.62
N ARG A 28 -3.07 -7.37 -0.70
CA ARG A 28 -3.36 -8.79 -0.50
C ARG A 28 -3.74 -9.11 0.95
N ALA A 29 -3.04 -8.52 1.92
CA ALA A 29 -3.25 -8.74 3.33
C ALA A 29 -4.61 -8.21 3.79
N LEU A 30 -5.09 -7.09 3.23
CA LEU A 30 -6.43 -6.56 3.52
C LEU A 30 -7.56 -7.55 3.17
N HIS A 31 -7.43 -8.33 2.09
CA HIS A 31 -8.42 -9.34 1.72
C HIS A 31 -8.55 -10.48 2.75
N ASP A 32 -7.49 -10.79 3.49
CA ASP A 32 -7.50 -11.79 4.57
C ASP A 32 -7.00 -11.15 5.88
N ARG A 33 -7.53 -9.96 6.21
CA ARG A 33 -7.00 -9.11 7.30
C ARG A 33 -6.94 -9.83 8.65
N ALA A 34 -7.89 -10.71 8.93
CA ALA A 34 -7.97 -11.40 10.22
C ALA A 34 -6.76 -12.33 10.44
N ARG A 35 -6.18 -12.86 9.37
CA ARG A 35 -4.95 -13.67 9.43
C ARG A 35 -3.69 -12.84 9.38
N ASN A 36 -3.73 -11.66 8.78
CA ASN A 36 -2.57 -10.81 8.54
C ASN A 36 -2.52 -9.57 9.44
N LEU A 37 -3.28 -9.55 10.55
CA LEU A 37 -3.45 -8.34 11.36
C LEU A 37 -2.11 -7.82 11.94
N ASP A 38 -1.30 -8.72 12.48
CA ASP A 38 0.00 -8.37 13.04
C ASP A 38 0.94 -7.84 11.95
N ASP A 39 1.01 -8.54 10.82
CA ASP A 39 1.84 -8.14 9.69
C ASP A 39 1.39 -6.79 9.09
N LEU A 40 0.07 -6.55 9.01
CA LEU A 40 -0.51 -5.27 8.59
C LEU A 40 -0.03 -4.14 9.51
N HIS A 41 -0.02 -4.36 10.82
CA HIS A 41 0.53 -3.40 11.76
C HIS A 41 2.04 -3.20 11.62
N LEU A 42 2.79 -4.20 11.15
CA LEU A 42 4.23 -4.11 10.96
C LEU A 42 4.62 -3.29 9.73
N ILE A 43 3.79 -3.25 8.69
CA ILE A 43 4.11 -2.54 7.44
C ILE A 43 3.53 -1.13 7.36
N VAL A 44 2.68 -0.71 8.30
CA VAL A 44 2.20 0.68 8.36
C VAL A 44 3.16 1.58 9.13
N THR A 45 3.30 2.83 8.67
CA THR A 45 4.16 3.82 9.31
C THR A 45 3.75 4.02 10.79
N PRO A 46 4.72 4.14 11.73
CA PRO A 46 4.44 4.24 13.16
C PRO A 46 3.43 5.33 13.53
N GLU A 47 3.53 6.49 12.89
CA GLU A 47 2.68 7.65 13.12
C GLU A 47 1.24 7.46 12.59
N SER A 48 1.05 6.65 11.55
CA SER A 48 -0.29 6.30 11.05
C SER A 48 -0.93 5.15 11.85
N ARG A 49 -0.11 4.32 12.51
CA ARG A 49 -0.54 3.08 13.20
C ARG A 49 -1.80 3.25 14.07
N PRO A 50 -1.95 4.31 14.89
CA PRO A 50 -3.15 4.49 15.72
C PRO A 50 -4.46 4.68 14.95
N LEU A 51 -4.38 5.10 13.68
CA LEU A 51 -5.55 5.39 12.84
C LEU A 51 -6.14 4.13 12.19
N TRP A 52 -5.37 3.04 12.12
CA TRP A 52 -5.78 1.84 11.39
C TRP A 52 -6.71 0.93 12.18
N GLY A 53 -6.60 0.89 13.51
CA GLY A 53 -7.37 -0.05 14.34
C GLY A 53 -7.19 -1.50 13.85
N SER A 54 -8.29 -2.20 13.59
CA SER A 54 -8.32 -3.56 13.02
C SER A 54 -8.27 -3.61 11.49
N PHE A 55 -7.96 -2.48 10.83
CA PHE A 55 -8.03 -2.30 9.37
C PHE A 55 -9.43 -2.46 8.76
N GLU A 56 -10.49 -2.47 9.58
CA GLU A 56 -11.87 -2.65 9.11
C GLU A 56 -12.33 -1.57 8.12
N ILE A 57 -11.97 -0.32 8.36
CA ILE A 57 -12.32 0.79 7.46
C ILE A 57 -11.63 0.63 6.11
N ALA A 58 -10.35 0.26 6.11
CA ALA A 58 -9.58 0.04 4.89
C ALA A 58 -10.11 -1.17 4.10
N ALA A 59 -10.44 -2.27 4.79
CA ALA A 59 -11.04 -3.43 4.17
C ALA A 59 -12.43 -3.11 3.58
N ALA A 60 -13.29 -2.41 4.33
CA ALA A 60 -14.61 -2.02 3.84
C ALA A 60 -14.53 -1.10 2.60
N LEU A 61 -13.53 -0.23 2.56
CA LEU A 61 -13.26 0.61 1.39
C LEU A 61 -12.81 -0.23 0.18
N LEU A 62 -11.92 -1.20 0.39
CA LEU A 62 -11.50 -2.14 -0.65
C LEU A 62 -12.67 -3.01 -1.15
N ASP A 63 -13.50 -3.52 -0.24
CA ASP A 63 -14.68 -4.36 -0.55
C ASP A 63 -15.78 -3.57 -1.27
N SER A 64 -15.75 -2.23 -1.21
CA SER A 64 -16.68 -1.37 -1.96
C SER A 64 -16.37 -1.28 -3.45
N ILE A 65 -15.18 -1.73 -3.86
CA ILE A 65 -14.74 -1.79 -5.25
C ILE A 65 -15.19 -3.12 -5.85
N GLU A 66 -15.82 -3.05 -7.02
CA GLU A 66 -16.13 -4.23 -7.82
C GLU A 66 -14.86 -4.76 -8.51
N ASP A 67 -14.55 -6.04 -8.30
CA ASP A 67 -13.36 -6.73 -8.85
C ASP A 67 -12.06 -5.90 -8.68
N PRO A 68 -11.63 -5.63 -7.43
CA PRO A 68 -10.50 -4.75 -7.18
C PRO A 68 -9.20 -5.35 -7.71
N GLY A 69 -8.43 -4.54 -8.42
CA GLY A 69 -7.08 -4.84 -8.84
C GLY A 69 -6.11 -3.75 -8.41
N MET A 70 -4.82 -4.05 -8.51
CA MET A 70 -3.77 -3.07 -8.21
C MET A 70 -2.83 -2.95 -9.41
N LEU A 71 -2.56 -1.71 -9.82
CA LEU A 71 -1.53 -1.44 -10.82
C LEU A 71 -0.15 -1.70 -10.23
N GLN A 72 0.75 -2.27 -11.04
CA GLN A 72 2.12 -2.59 -10.59
C GLN A 72 3.08 -1.39 -10.62
N GLU A 73 2.61 -0.23 -11.06
CA GLU A 73 3.38 1.00 -11.13
C GLU A 73 3.32 1.75 -9.79
N ALA A 74 4.48 2.15 -9.29
CA ALA A 74 4.62 3.10 -8.19
C ALA A 74 4.92 4.48 -8.79
N VAL A 75 4.03 5.44 -8.58
CA VAL A 75 4.18 6.81 -9.05
C VAL A 75 4.74 7.65 -7.92
N TYR A 76 5.99 8.08 -8.04
CA TYR A 76 6.63 8.93 -7.05
C TYR A 76 6.00 10.32 -7.01
N ALA A 77 5.90 10.88 -5.81
CA ALA A 77 5.43 12.23 -5.63
C ALA A 77 6.40 13.22 -6.27
N HIS A 78 5.87 14.29 -6.87
CA HIS A 78 6.69 15.26 -7.57
C HIS A 78 7.61 16.01 -6.59
N GLY A 79 8.92 15.84 -6.76
CA GLY A 79 9.93 16.46 -5.89
C GLY A 79 10.26 15.69 -4.61
N ASP A 80 9.53 14.62 -4.31
CA ASP A 80 9.61 13.87 -3.05
C ASP A 80 9.76 12.36 -3.33
N LEU A 81 11.00 11.92 -3.56
CA LEU A 81 11.32 10.54 -3.92
C LEU A 81 11.14 9.53 -2.77
N ASP A 82 10.92 10.02 -1.55
CA ASP A 82 10.62 9.21 -0.36
C ASP A 82 9.12 8.94 -0.22
N VAL A 83 8.26 9.46 -1.09
CA VAL A 83 6.82 9.23 -1.12
C VAL A 83 6.41 8.73 -2.49
N CYS A 84 5.62 7.66 -2.55
CA CYS A 84 5.02 7.20 -3.80
C CYS A 84 3.61 6.67 -3.62
N TYR A 85 2.89 6.56 -4.73
CA TYR A 85 1.50 6.14 -4.77
C TYR A 85 1.34 4.91 -5.65
N MET A 86 0.58 3.94 -5.16
CA MET A 86 0.08 2.83 -5.97
C MET A 86 -1.43 2.91 -6.09
N ARG A 87 -1.95 2.51 -7.25
CA ARG A 87 -3.37 2.67 -7.58
C ARG A 87 -4.10 1.34 -7.48
N VAL A 88 -5.20 1.35 -6.73
CA VAL A 88 -6.21 0.30 -6.71
C VAL A 88 -7.36 0.73 -7.63
N ILE A 89 -7.77 -0.19 -8.48
CA ILE A 89 -8.67 0.05 -9.61
C ILE A 89 -9.85 -0.92 -9.52
N ARG A 90 -11.00 -0.48 -10.02
CA ARG A 90 -12.20 -1.32 -10.26
C ARG A 90 -11.97 -2.22 -11.47
N GLU A 91 -12.74 -3.31 -11.60
CA GLU A 91 -12.87 -4.10 -12.84
C GLU A 91 -11.52 -4.54 -13.42
N ALA A 92 -10.63 -5.02 -12.56
CA ALA A 92 -9.26 -5.38 -12.92
C ALA A 92 -9.19 -6.26 -14.17
N GLN A 93 -10.09 -7.26 -14.26
CA GLN A 93 -10.15 -8.17 -15.40
C GLN A 93 -10.52 -7.47 -16.71
N ALA A 94 -11.36 -6.43 -16.67
CA ALA A 94 -11.77 -5.67 -17.86
C ALA A 94 -10.69 -4.66 -18.30
N HIS A 95 -9.98 -4.06 -17.34
CA HIS A 95 -8.94 -3.07 -17.62
C HIS A 95 -7.58 -3.65 -18.03
N MET A 96 -7.35 -4.96 -17.83
CA MET A 96 -6.14 -5.65 -18.27
C MET A 96 -5.92 -5.64 -19.80
N ALA A 97 -6.89 -5.19 -20.61
CA ALA A 97 -6.78 -5.22 -22.06
C ALA A 97 -6.92 -3.87 -22.79
N LEU A 98 -7.54 -2.82 -22.21
CA LEU A 98 -8.09 -1.73 -23.05
C LEU A 98 -8.02 -0.29 -22.50
N THR A 99 -7.65 -0.04 -21.25
CA THR A 99 -7.72 1.31 -20.66
C THR A 99 -6.33 1.81 -20.25
N PRO A 100 -5.87 2.96 -20.79
CA PRO A 100 -4.66 3.61 -20.28
C PRO A 100 -4.83 3.92 -18.78
N PRO A 101 -3.81 3.69 -17.92
CA PRO A 101 -3.90 4.00 -16.50
C PRO A 101 -4.39 5.43 -16.22
N ALA A 102 -3.99 6.40 -17.03
CA ALA A 102 -4.38 7.80 -16.91
C ALA A 102 -5.89 8.09 -17.10
N ALA A 103 -6.67 7.13 -17.60
CA ALA A 103 -8.11 7.27 -17.88
C ALA A 103 -9.03 6.63 -16.84
N LEU A 104 -8.48 6.13 -15.72
CA LEU A 104 -9.28 5.60 -14.63
C LEU A 104 -9.66 6.74 -13.68
N ASP A 105 -10.96 7.04 -13.62
CA ASP A 105 -11.53 8.02 -12.69
C ASP A 105 -11.39 7.53 -11.24
N ASP A 106 -10.96 8.45 -10.36
CA ASP A 106 -10.92 8.31 -8.89
C ASP A 106 -10.43 6.96 -8.33
N PRO A 107 -9.18 6.55 -8.63
CA PRO A 107 -8.58 5.35 -8.04
C PRO A 107 -8.40 5.52 -6.52
N LEU A 108 -8.56 4.44 -5.76
CA LEU A 108 -8.01 4.45 -4.40
C LEU A 108 -6.48 4.37 -4.48
N LEU A 109 -5.82 5.09 -3.59
CA LEU A 109 -4.38 5.17 -3.53
C LEU A 109 -3.87 4.48 -2.26
N ILE A 110 -2.81 3.69 -2.41
CA ILE A 110 -1.94 3.29 -1.31
C ILE A 110 -0.79 4.30 -1.30
N THR A 111 -0.72 5.11 -0.24
CA THR A 111 0.42 6.01 -0.03
C THR A 111 1.51 5.26 0.69
N LEU A 112 2.69 5.19 0.07
CA LEU A 112 3.88 4.51 0.58
C LEU A 112 4.96 5.54 0.86
N VAL A 113 5.71 5.31 1.94
CA VAL A 113 6.75 6.23 2.37
C VAL A 113 7.99 5.46 2.80
N TRP A 114 9.16 5.91 2.33
CA TRP A 114 10.44 5.42 2.79
C TRP A 114 10.69 5.89 4.24
N ARG A 115 11.04 4.96 5.12
CA ARG A 115 11.38 5.23 6.52
C ARG A 115 12.85 4.89 6.73
N PRO A 116 13.77 5.88 6.68
CA PRO A 116 15.20 5.60 6.78
C PRO A 116 15.57 4.93 8.11
N ASP A 117 14.93 5.32 9.22
CA ASP A 117 15.15 4.70 10.54
C ASP A 117 14.75 3.23 10.61
N HIS A 118 13.92 2.78 9.66
CA HIS A 118 13.47 1.39 9.55
C HIS A 118 14.07 0.69 8.32
N GLY A 119 14.85 1.40 7.49
CA GLY A 119 15.45 0.89 6.26
C GLY A 119 14.45 0.26 5.29
N ARG A 120 13.21 0.79 5.19
CA ARG A 120 12.14 0.18 4.38
C ARG A 120 11.04 1.13 3.94
N TRP A 121 10.31 0.74 2.90
CA TRP A 121 9.02 1.33 2.54
C TRP A 121 7.91 0.86 3.48
N MET A 122 7.00 1.76 3.80
CA MET A 122 5.88 1.51 4.70
C MET A 122 4.60 2.19 4.20
N VAL A 123 3.44 1.61 4.50
CA VAL A 123 2.13 2.17 4.15
C VAL A 123 1.79 3.29 5.11
N HIS A 124 1.44 4.46 4.59
CA HIS A 124 1.03 5.60 5.40
C HIS A 124 -0.48 5.88 5.31
N GLY A 125 -1.09 5.64 4.15
CA GLY A 125 -2.52 5.90 3.96
C GLY A 125 -3.13 5.01 2.86
N PHE A 126 -4.44 4.83 2.93
CA PHE A 126 -5.23 4.13 1.92
C PHE A 126 -6.53 4.89 1.64
N GLY A 127 -6.84 5.09 0.36
CA GLY A 127 -8.01 5.84 -0.10
C GLY A 127 -7.59 7.10 -0.85
N ASP A 128 -7.90 8.27 -0.32
CA ASP A 128 -7.53 9.54 -0.95
C ASP A 128 -6.00 9.77 -0.95
N MET A 129 -5.55 10.63 -1.85
CA MET A 129 -4.15 11.06 -1.92
C MET A 129 -3.73 11.77 -0.62
N VAL A 130 -2.70 11.24 0.04
CA VAL A 130 -1.99 11.98 1.09
C VAL A 130 -0.85 12.77 0.44
N HIS A 131 -0.95 14.09 0.47
CA HIS A 131 0.09 14.99 -0.05
C HIS A 131 1.42 14.78 0.70
N PRO A 132 2.60 14.82 0.04
CA PRO A 132 3.88 14.57 0.69
C PRO A 132 4.13 15.46 1.90
N ASP A 133 3.79 16.75 1.83
CA ASP A 133 3.90 17.70 2.95
C ASP A 133 3.11 17.32 4.22
N ARG A 134 2.14 16.41 4.09
CA ARG A 134 1.33 15.91 5.22
C ARG A 134 1.88 14.63 5.83
N VAL A 135 2.90 14.05 5.23
CA VAL A 135 3.56 12.84 5.73
C VAL A 135 4.67 13.26 6.70
N PRO A 136 4.61 12.85 7.97
CA PRO A 136 5.70 13.11 8.90
C PRO A 136 6.98 12.40 8.44
N ARG A 137 8.08 13.15 8.30
CA ARG A 137 9.38 12.63 7.85
C ARG A 137 10.30 12.15 8.99
N GLY A 138 9.74 12.03 10.19
CA GLY A 138 10.55 11.83 11.40
C GLY A 138 11.37 13.07 11.74
N SER A 139 12.11 12.98 12.85
CA SER A 139 12.99 14.01 13.39
C SER A 139 14.29 13.35 13.81
#